data_AF-A0A349QTT7-F1
#
_entry.id   AF-A0A349QTT7-F1
#
_cell.length_a   1.000
_cell.length_b   1.000
_cell.length_c   1.000
_cell.angle_alpha   90.00
_cell.angle_beta   90.00
_cell.angle_gamma   90.00
#
_symmetry.space_group_name_H-M   'P 1'
#
loop_
_entity.id
_entity.type
_entity.pdbx_description
1 polymer ?
#
loop_
_entity_poly.entity_id
_entity_poly.type
_entity_poly.pdbx_seq_one_letter_code
_entity_poly.pdbx_strand_id
1 'polypeptide(L)'
;MMKDMIDKRNEREQIARSIIKYWNVNYIPRTQADPEIQKQTAEAENAQNKTAEKSTQEDYNKATNSYSGKYGQEKDLDEVTKDQIDKILHEKAEHIHQLFENEGVE
;
A
#
# COMPACT_ATOMS: atom_id res chain seq x y z
N MET A 1 22.94 4.33 -0.75
CA MET A 1 22.06 5.22 0.04
C MET A 1 22.30 4.97 1.51
N MET A 2 22.30 6.02 2.33
CA MET A 2 22.45 5.91 3.77
C MET A 2 21.08 5.56 4.37
N LYS A 3 20.96 4.45 5.09
CA LYS A 3 19.71 4.05 5.74
C LYS A 3 19.31 5.07 6.81
N ASP A 4 18.09 5.56 6.72
CA ASP A 4 17.55 6.50 7.70
C ASP A 4 17.06 5.78 8.97
N MET A 5 16.50 6.54 9.91
CA MET A 5 16.01 5.97 11.17
C MET A 5 14.73 5.14 10.99
N ILE A 6 13.95 5.41 9.94
CA ILE A 6 12.73 4.68 9.59
C ILE A 6 13.11 3.31 9.02
N ASP A 7 14.09 3.27 8.11
CA ASP A 7 14.62 2.04 7.54
C ASP A 7 15.11 1.07 8.63
N LYS A 8 15.89 1.58 9.58
CA LYS A 8 16.41 0.78 10.70
C LYS A 8 15.31 0.22 11.59
N ARG A 9 14.23 0.98 11.82
CA ARG A 9 13.07 0.52 12.60
C ARG A 9 12.32 -0.57 11.85
N ASN A 10 12.04 -0.34 10.56
CA ASN A 10 11.32 -1.28 9.73
C ASN A 10 12.07 -2.62 9.62
N GLU A 11 13.39 -2.60 9.47
CA GLU A 11 14.22 -3.81 9.45
C GLU A 11 14.16 -4.58 10.77
N ARG A 12 14.22 -3.88 11.91
CA ARG A 12 14.10 -4.51 13.24
C ARG A 12 12.73 -5.16 13.42
N GLU A 13 11.66 -4.48 13.03
CA GLU A 13 10.30 -5.01 13.13
C GLU A 13 10.09 -6.21 12.19
N GLN A 14 10.62 -6.15 10.97
CA GLN A 14 10.57 -7.23 9.99
C GLN A 14 11.29 -8.49 10.52
N ILE A 15 12.49 -8.33 11.06
CA ILE A 15 13.26 -9.44 11.64
C ILE A 15 12.56 -10.02 12.87
N ALA A 16 12.02 -9.17 13.74
CA ALA A 16 11.30 -9.61 14.95
C ALA A 16 10.06 -10.45 14.61
N ARG A 17 9.31 -10.03 13.59
CA ARG A 17 8.08 -10.70 13.11
C ARG A 17 8.34 -11.92 12.21
N SER A 18 9.57 -12.11 11.72
CA SER A 18 9.90 -13.24 10.85
C SER A 18 9.69 -14.58 11.57
N ILE A 19 9.01 -15.51 10.88
CA ILE A 19 8.87 -16.92 11.29
C ILE A 19 10.23 -17.63 11.19
N ILE A 20 11.02 -17.28 10.18
CA ILE A 20 12.37 -17.81 9.98
C ILE A 20 13.33 -17.05 10.89
N LYS A 21 13.96 -17.76 11.84
CA LYS A 21 14.93 -17.17 12.77
C LYS A 21 16.35 -17.34 12.24
N TYR A 22 17.15 -16.27 12.36
CA TYR A 22 18.52 -16.23 11.82
C TYR A 22 19.43 -17.35 12.36
N TRP A 23 19.19 -17.85 13.57
CA TRP A 23 19.96 -18.96 14.15
C TRP A 23 19.55 -20.34 13.61
N ASN A 24 18.39 -20.44 12.95
CA ASN A 24 17.88 -21.66 12.32
C ASN A 24 18.16 -21.73 10.81
N VAL A 25 18.93 -20.79 10.27
CA VAL A 25 19.24 -20.74 8.83
C VAL A 25 20.69 -21.16 8.62
N ASN A 26 20.89 -22.18 7.79
CA ASN A 26 22.20 -22.50 7.23
C ASN A 26 22.35 -21.81 5.87
N TYR A 27 23.34 -20.93 5.73
CA TYR A 27 23.59 -20.22 4.47
C TYR A 27 24.38 -21.11 3.51
N ILE A 28 23.73 -21.55 2.42
CA ILE A 28 24.38 -22.31 1.35
C ILE A 28 24.73 -21.35 0.21
N PRO A 29 26.01 -21.13 -0.11
CA PRO A 29 26.42 -20.30 -1.24
C PRO A 29 25.82 -20.82 -2.55
N ARG A 30 25.38 -19.92 -3.46
CA ARG A 30 24.79 -20.33 -4.75
C ARG A 30 25.70 -21.25 -5.57
N THR A 31 27.03 -21.11 -5.44
CA THR A 31 28.01 -21.97 -6.12
C THR A 31 28.06 -23.40 -5.62
N GLN A 32 27.51 -23.68 -4.43
CA GLN A 32 27.44 -24.99 -3.80
C GLN A 32 26.01 -25.57 -3.78
N ALA A 33 25.02 -24.80 -4.23
CA ALA A 33 23.65 -25.24 -4.32
C ALA A 33 23.47 -26.19 -5.51
N ASP A 34 22.66 -27.23 -5.34
CA ASP A 34 22.29 -28.13 -6.43
C ASP A 34 21.68 -27.35 -7.61
N PRO A 35 22.09 -27.56 -8.87
CA PRO A 35 21.55 -26.85 -10.03
C PRO A 35 20.02 -26.90 -10.14
N GLU A 36 19.37 -27.94 -9.61
CA GLU A 36 17.91 -28.04 -9.60
C GLU A 36 17.26 -27.03 -8.63
N ILE A 37 17.85 -26.87 -7.43
CA ILE A 37 17.39 -25.86 -6.45
C ILE A 37 17.65 -24.45 -6.97
N GLN A 38 18.76 -24.23 -7.69
CA GLN A 38 19.04 -22.93 -8.30
C GLN A 38 18.00 -22.54 -9.35
N LYS A 39 17.59 -23.49 -10.20
CA LYS A 39 16.55 -23.26 -11.21
C LYS A 39 15.20 -22.93 -10.59
N GLN A 40 14.76 -23.70 -9.59
CA GLN A 40 13.50 -23.46 -8.89
C GLN A 40 13.50 -22.09 -8.18
N THR A 41 14.62 -21.72 -7.55
CA THR A 41 14.75 -20.42 -6.88
C THR A 41 14.69 -19.26 -7.89
N ALA A 42 15.37 -19.39 -9.03
CA ALA A 42 15.36 -18.38 -10.07
C ALA A 42 13.98 -18.21 -10.75
N GLU A 43 13.25 -19.32 -10.95
CA GLU A 43 11.89 -19.29 -11.49
C GLU A 43 10.91 -18.63 -10.50
N ALA A 44 11.03 -18.92 -9.20
CA ALA A 44 10.23 -18.28 -8.16
C ALA A 44 10.53 -16.77 -8.03
N GLU A 45 11.81 -16.38 -8.06
CA GLU A 45 12.24 -14.96 -8.10
C GLU A 45 11.68 -14.24 -9.34
N ASN A 46 11.67 -14.91 -10.51
CA ASN A 46 11.11 -14.34 -11.74
C ASN A 46 9.59 -14.19 -11.68
N ALA A 47 8.89 -15.17 -11.10
CA ALA A 47 7.44 -15.14 -10.93
C ALA A 47 7.02 -14.01 -9.98
N GLN A 48 7.68 -13.86 -8.82
CA GLN A 48 7.41 -12.77 -7.88
C GLN A 48 7.65 -11.39 -8.51
N ASN A 49 8.74 -11.21 -9.26
CA ASN A 49 9.01 -9.93 -9.93
C ASN A 49 7.92 -9.60 -10.97
N LYS A 50 7.46 -10.58 -11.75
CA LYS A 50 6.34 -10.38 -12.69
C LYS A 50 5.03 -10.02 -11.99
N THR A 51 4.74 -10.62 -10.84
CA THR A 51 3.54 -10.29 -10.06
C THR A 51 3.62 -8.88 -9.48
N ALA A 52 4.79 -8.49 -8.96
CA ALA A 52 5.04 -7.15 -8.44
C ALA A 52 4.89 -6.09 -9.56
N GLU A 53 5.55 -6.29 -10.71
CA GLU A 53 5.44 -5.38 -11.87
C GLU A 53 3.99 -5.21 -12.36
N LYS A 54 3.24 -6.31 -12.42
CA LYS A 54 1.83 -6.29 -12.81
C LYS A 54 0.97 -5.50 -11.81
N SER A 55 1.20 -5.68 -10.51
CA SER A 55 0.50 -4.93 -9.45
C SER A 55 0.77 -3.43 -9.56
N THR A 56 2.03 -3.02 -9.77
CA THR A 56 2.37 -1.59 -9.91
C THR A 56 1.70 -0.97 -11.13
N GLN A 57 1.61 -1.71 -12.24
CA GLN A 57 0.95 -1.22 -13.45
C GLN A 57 -0.56 -1.10 -13.31
N GLU A 58 -1.22 -2.02 -12.60
CA GLU A 58 -2.67 -1.99 -12.36
C GLU A 58 -3.09 -0.80 -11.46
N ASP A 59 -2.19 -0.30 -10.63
CA ASP A 59 -2.44 0.83 -9.73
C ASP A 59 -2.05 2.18 -10.36
N TYR A 60 -1.58 2.20 -11.61
CA TYR A 60 -1.21 3.43 -12.30
C TYR A 60 -2.41 4.12 -12.96
N ASN A 61 -2.70 5.36 -12.54
CA ASN A 61 -3.70 6.20 -13.17
C ASN A 61 -3.06 7.08 -14.26
N LYS A 62 -3.38 6.78 -15.52
CA LYS A 62 -2.88 7.52 -16.69
C LYS A 62 -3.40 8.96 -16.77
N ALA A 63 -4.58 9.25 -16.23
CA ALA A 63 -5.17 10.59 -16.29
C ALA A 63 -4.48 11.57 -15.32
N THR A 64 -4.06 11.08 -14.15
CA THR A 64 -3.38 11.89 -13.11
C THR A 64 -1.87 11.66 -13.06
N ASN A 65 -1.34 10.83 -13.97
CA ASN A 65 0.07 10.42 -14.03
C ASN A 65 0.62 9.97 -12.66
N SER A 66 -0.22 9.28 -11.88
CA SER A 66 0.03 8.97 -10.47
C SER A 66 -0.38 7.53 -10.16
N TYR A 67 0.34 6.87 -9.25
CA TYR A 67 0.00 5.54 -8.75
C TYR A 67 -1.09 5.66 -7.66
N SER A 68 -2.34 5.84 -8.10
CA SER A 68 -3.51 5.94 -7.22
C SER A 68 -4.72 5.17 -7.75
N GLY A 69 -4.52 4.23 -8.69
CA GLY A 69 -5.55 3.62 -9.54
C GLY A 69 -6.69 2.93 -8.81
N LYS A 70 -6.56 2.68 -7.51
CA LYS A 70 -7.59 2.05 -6.65
C LYS A 70 -8.24 3.01 -5.65
N TYR A 71 -7.67 4.20 -5.43
CA TYR A 71 -8.22 5.15 -4.46
C TYR A 71 -9.60 5.65 -4.94
N GLY A 72 -10.65 5.40 -4.15
CA GLY A 72 -12.04 5.75 -4.48
C GLY A 72 -12.74 4.78 -5.46
N GLN A 73 -12.12 3.63 -5.78
CA GLN A 73 -12.75 2.57 -6.60
C GLN A 73 -13.52 1.54 -5.75
N GLU A 74 -13.34 1.55 -4.42
CA GLU A 74 -14.14 0.70 -3.53
C GLU A 74 -15.61 1.11 -3.62
N LYS A 75 -16.39 0.26 -4.30
CA LYS A 75 -17.86 0.39 -4.39
C LYS A 75 -18.56 -0.17 -3.16
N ASP A 76 -17.84 -0.89 -2.31
CA ASP A 76 -18.36 -1.59 -1.13
C ASP A 76 -18.29 -0.68 0.11
N LEU A 77 -18.83 0.53 -0.01
CA LEU A 77 -19.11 1.35 1.18
C LEU A 77 -20.29 0.71 1.92
N ASP A 78 -20.05 0.30 3.17
CA ASP A 78 -21.09 -0.16 4.10
C ASP A 78 -22.21 0.89 4.22
N GLU A 79 -23.46 0.46 4.38
CA GLU A 79 -24.62 1.35 4.47
C GLU A 79 -24.44 2.40 5.57
N VAL A 80 -23.88 2.00 6.71
CA VAL A 80 -23.55 2.90 7.84
C VAL A 80 -22.56 4.00 7.42
N THR A 81 -21.60 3.66 6.55
CA THR A 81 -20.58 4.62 6.09
C THR A 81 -21.16 5.60 5.08
N LYS A 82 -22.14 5.18 4.27
CA LYS A 82 -22.86 6.05 3.33
C LYS A 82 -23.69 7.09 4.09
N ASP A 83 -24.47 6.66 5.08
CA ASP A 83 -25.31 7.56 5.88
C ASP A 83 -24.47 8.62 6.61
N GLN A 84 -23.30 8.23 7.13
CA GLN A 84 -22.37 9.17 7.77
C GLN A 84 -21.81 10.20 6.78
N ILE A 85 -21.45 9.77 5.56
CA ILE A 85 -20.99 10.68 4.50
C ILE A 85 -22.09 11.67 4.14
N ASP A 86 -23.33 11.20 3.93
CA ASP A 86 -24.47 12.03 3.55
C ASP A 86 -24.79 13.07 4.64
N LYS A 87 -24.74 12.66 5.91
CA LYS A 87 -24.90 13.57 7.04
C LYS A 87 -23.83 14.67 7.06
N ILE A 88 -22.56 14.32 6.87
CA ILE A 88 -21.46 15.30 6.83
C ILE A 88 -21.62 16.26 5.66
N LEU A 89 -22.03 15.77 4.49
CA LEU A 89 -22.25 16.61 3.31
C LEU A 89 -23.39 17.59 3.54
N HIS A 90 -24.49 17.15 4.14
CA HIS A 90 -25.62 18.01 4.46
C HIS A 90 -25.25 19.08 5.49
N GLU A 91 -24.58 18.71 6.60
CA GLU A 91 -24.11 19.66 7.61
C GLU A 91 -23.17 20.72 7.03
N LYS A 92 -22.29 20.33 6.09
CA LYS A 92 -21.40 21.28 5.40
C LYS A 92 -22.16 22.23 4.48
N ALA A 93 -23.15 21.74 3.75
CA ALA A 93 -23.97 22.58 2.88
C ALA A 93 -24.74 23.62 3.71
N GLU A 94 -25.37 23.19 4.81
CA GLU A 94 -26.06 24.09 5.74
C GLU A 94 -25.10 25.12 6.37
N HIS A 95 -23.90 24.70 6.77
CA HIS A 95 -22.91 25.63 7.31
C HIS A 95 -22.46 26.67 6.27
N ILE A 96 -22.28 26.27 5.02
CA ILE A 96 -21.98 27.20 3.92
C ILE A 96 -23.13 28.18 3.73
N HIS A 97 -24.38 27.72 3.74
CA HIS A 97 -25.55 28.59 3.67
C HIS A 97 -25.61 29.59 4.83
N GLN A 98 -25.36 29.14 6.06
CA GLN A 98 -25.32 30.01 7.24
C GLN A 98 -24.19 31.05 7.16
N LEU A 99 -23.03 30.72 6.59
CA LEU A 99 -21.97 31.70 6.38
C LEU A 99 -22.42 32.81 5.42
N PHE A 100 -23.10 32.47 4.32
CA PHE A 100 -23.63 33.46 3.39
C PHE A 100 -24.79 34.29 3.97
N GLU A 101 -25.63 33.72 4.83
CA GLU A 101 -26.69 34.45 5.53
C GLU A 101 -26.13 35.41 6.60
N ASN A 102 -25.04 35.01 7.27
CA ASN A 102 -24.40 35.83 8.32
C ASN A 102 -23.39 36.86 7.77
N GLU A 103 -22.84 36.65 6.57
CA GLU A 103 -22.00 37.64 5.86
C GLU A 103 -22.83 38.65 5.02
N GLY A 104 -24.16 38.50 4.96
CA GLY A 104 -25.08 39.38 4.23
C GLY A 104 -25.54 40.65 4.97
N VAL A 105 -24.90 41.00 6.10
CA VAL A 105 -25.22 42.21 6.87
C VAL A 105 -23.96 43.05 7.09
N GLU A 106 -23.47 43.68 6.03
CA GLU A 106 -22.81 45.00 6.07
C GLU A 106 -23.31 45.88 4.91
#